data_AF-A0A1V9QM22-F1
#
_entry.id   AF-A0A1V9QM22-F1
#
_cell.length_a   1.000
_cell.length_b   1.000
_cell.length_c   1.000
_cell.angle_alpha   90.00
_cell.angle_beta   90.00
_cell.angle_gamma   90.00
#
_symmetry.space_group_name_H-M   'P 1'
#
loop_
_entity.id
_entity.type
_entity.pdbx_description
1 polymer ?
#
loop_
_entity_poly.entity_id
_entity_poly.type
_entity_poly.pdbx_seq_one_letter_code
_entity_poly.pdbx_strand_id
1 'polypeptide(L)'
;MKLYYTGHKNIEINAGKITVLGTNNVDVYKEFIDTFLNGYGSNIQLSDDKYNRKDISTSIDWDGDVMLTDRISKKYMNVLIKKIIEDITDDERQAILKSVNGLYDRIREVLYKIDIPLQVDYDNDLTRLFKYCQVHTEALLWKNAYDRISSDVKLHVELNRERIIGLTNVAHYLTKEEFQELVNLVKATNASMFIIEFTEKNGQRFFENCDNYYIDEDYIDWY
;
A
#
# COMPACT_ATOMS: atom_id res chain seq x y z
N MET A 1 -2.54 11.51 -13.96
CA MET A 1 -3.58 11.84 -12.95
C MET A 1 -3.36 13.26 -12.48
N LYS A 2 -4.41 14.06 -12.34
CA LYS A 2 -4.32 15.46 -11.89
C LYS A 2 -5.04 15.63 -10.57
N LEU A 3 -4.35 16.22 -9.60
CA LEU A 3 -4.90 16.63 -8.32
C LEU A 3 -5.15 18.14 -8.35
N TYR A 4 -6.37 18.51 -8.00
CA TYR A 4 -6.84 19.88 -7.92
C TYR A 4 -7.03 20.22 -6.46
N TYR A 5 -6.38 21.28 -6.00
CA TYR A 5 -6.67 21.90 -4.71
C TYR A 5 -7.20 23.32 -4.97
N THR A 6 -8.38 23.63 -4.42
CA THR A 6 -9.12 24.85 -4.78
C THR A 6 -8.30 26.10 -4.49
N GLY A 7 -8.10 26.93 -5.52
CA GLY A 7 -7.29 28.16 -5.41
C GLY A 7 -5.82 27.97 -5.76
N HIS A 8 -5.37 26.74 -6.01
CA HIS A 8 -3.97 26.39 -6.28
C HIS A 8 -3.78 25.82 -7.69
N LYS A 9 -2.53 25.79 -8.15
CA LYS A 9 -2.15 25.11 -9.38
C LYS A 9 -2.38 23.60 -9.27
N ASN A 10 -2.70 23.00 -10.42
CA ASN A 10 -2.90 21.56 -10.50
C ASN A 10 -1.58 20.83 -10.28
N ILE A 11 -1.65 19.73 -9.53
CA ILE A 11 -0.53 18.85 -9.25
C ILE A 11 -0.64 17.63 -10.17
N GLU A 12 0.38 17.39 -10.98
CA GLU A 12 0.43 16.24 -11.88
C GLU A 12 1.12 15.04 -11.21
N ILE A 13 0.39 13.93 -11.13
CA ILE A 13 0.88 12.65 -10.62
C ILE A 13 0.99 11.68 -11.80
N ASN A 14 2.23 11.26 -12.06
CA ASN A 14 2.61 10.51 -13.25
C ASN A 14 3.18 9.13 -12.90
N ALA A 15 2.95 8.16 -13.78
CA ALA A 15 3.53 6.84 -13.64
C ALA A 15 5.06 6.87 -13.75
N GLY A 16 5.73 6.02 -12.98
CA GLY A 16 7.19 5.95 -12.89
C GLY A 16 7.83 7.16 -12.19
N LYS A 17 7.03 7.98 -11.50
CA LYS A 17 7.50 9.17 -10.79
C LYS A 17 6.98 9.25 -9.36
N ILE A 18 7.75 9.95 -8.54
CA ILE A 18 7.33 10.43 -7.23
C ILE A 18 6.96 11.90 -7.40
N THR A 19 5.75 12.26 -6.98
CA THR A 19 5.27 13.64 -6.89
C THR A 19 5.22 14.04 -5.42
N VAL A 20 5.79 15.20 -5.08
CA VAL A 20 5.86 15.70 -3.71
C VAL A 20 5.09 17.01 -3.59
N LEU A 21 4.20 17.08 -2.60
CA LEU A 21 3.61 18.33 -2.13
C LEU A 21 4.22 18.69 -0.78
N GLY A 22 5.07 19.70 -0.75
CA GLY A 22 5.54 20.30 0.49
C GLY A 22 4.64 21.41 0.99
N THR A 23 4.54 21.56 2.30
CA THR A 23 3.90 22.73 2.90
C THR A 23 4.37 22.96 4.34
N ASN A 24 4.51 24.21 4.77
CA ASN A 24 4.60 24.58 6.18
C ASN A 24 3.28 25.14 6.72
N ASN A 25 2.22 25.15 5.89
CA ASN A 25 0.89 25.58 6.25
C ASN A 25 0.13 24.43 6.93
N VAL A 26 -0.26 24.66 8.19
CA VAL A 26 -0.95 23.67 9.02
C VAL A 26 -2.33 23.30 8.47
N ASP A 27 -3.06 24.26 7.91
CA ASP A 27 -4.42 24.03 7.41
C ASP A 27 -4.38 23.24 6.10
N VAL A 28 -3.47 23.60 5.18
CA VAL A 28 -3.22 22.84 3.95
C VAL A 28 -2.85 21.39 4.30
N TYR A 29 -1.86 21.20 5.18
CA TYR A 29 -1.45 19.86 5.57
C TYR A 29 -2.61 19.05 6.14
N LYS A 30 -3.34 19.60 7.13
CA LYS A 30 -4.49 18.93 7.75
C LYS A 30 -5.58 18.57 6.75
N GLU A 31 -5.94 19.48 5.84
CA GLU A 31 -6.99 19.24 4.85
C GLU A 31 -6.64 18.09 3.92
N PHE A 32 -5.37 18.00 3.48
CA PHE A 32 -4.89 16.85 2.74
C PHE A 32 -4.96 15.56 3.57
N ILE A 33 -4.49 15.56 4.82
CA ILE A 33 -4.57 14.35 5.66
C ILE A 33 -6.02 13.89 5.86
N ASP A 34 -6.93 14.81 6.18
CA ASP A 34 -8.35 14.49 6.41
C ASP A 34 -9.06 14.01 5.15
N THR A 35 -8.74 14.62 3.99
CA THR A 35 -9.31 14.19 2.71
C THR A 35 -8.87 12.77 2.36
N PHE A 36 -7.59 12.46 2.47
CA PHE A 36 -7.08 11.17 2.02
C PHE A 36 -7.38 10.04 3.01
N LEU A 37 -7.45 10.35 4.31
CA LEU A 37 -7.77 9.36 5.34
C LEU A 37 -9.28 9.12 5.47
N ASN A 38 -10.08 10.19 5.48
CA ASN A 38 -11.50 10.11 5.85
C ASN A 38 -12.45 10.44 4.68
N GLY A 39 -11.92 10.92 3.55
CA GLY A 39 -12.76 11.42 2.44
C GLY A 39 -13.48 12.74 2.78
N TYR A 40 -13.01 13.46 3.80
CA TYR A 40 -13.60 14.73 4.23
C TYR A 40 -12.95 15.90 3.50
N GLY A 41 -13.77 16.83 3.00
CA GLY A 41 -13.30 17.99 2.26
C GLY A 41 -13.80 17.99 0.82
N SER A 42 -14.03 19.18 0.28
CA SER A 42 -14.52 19.38 -1.09
C SER A 42 -13.52 20.09 -1.99
N ASN A 43 -12.43 20.61 -1.40
CA ASN A 43 -11.48 21.46 -2.10
C ASN A 43 -10.43 20.65 -2.86
N ILE A 44 -10.24 19.37 -2.49
CA ILE A 44 -9.31 18.45 -3.14
C ILE A 44 -10.09 17.49 -4.05
N GLN A 45 -9.71 17.42 -5.32
CA GLN A 45 -10.34 16.57 -6.32
C GLN A 45 -9.29 15.90 -7.20
N LEU A 46 -9.59 14.69 -7.68
CA LEU A 46 -8.78 13.98 -8.65
C LEU A 46 -9.50 13.88 -9.99
N SER A 47 -8.75 14.00 -11.08
CA SER A 47 -9.22 13.63 -12.40
C SER A 47 -8.16 12.85 -13.19
N ASP A 48 -8.62 12.02 -14.11
CA ASP A 48 -7.74 11.49 -15.14
C ASP A 48 -7.37 12.56 -16.18
N ASP A 49 -6.53 12.17 -17.15
CA ASP A 49 -6.03 13.09 -18.18
C ASP A 49 -7.12 13.52 -19.17
N LYS A 50 -8.28 12.87 -19.15
CA LYS A 50 -9.48 13.23 -19.91
C LYS A 50 -10.46 14.07 -19.08
N TYR A 51 -10.04 14.55 -17.91
CA TYR A 51 -10.83 15.34 -16.97
C TYR A 51 -12.04 14.58 -16.38
N ASN A 52 -12.05 13.24 -16.44
CA ASN A 52 -13.06 12.48 -15.71
C ASN A 52 -12.70 12.47 -14.23
N ARG A 53 -13.64 12.87 -13.38
CA ARG A 53 -13.47 12.85 -11.94
C ARG A 53 -13.21 11.42 -11.45
N LYS A 54 -12.24 11.28 -10.56
CA LYS A 54 -11.84 10.04 -9.93
C LYS A 54 -12.08 10.13 -8.42
N ASP A 55 -12.51 9.03 -7.83
CA ASP A 55 -12.69 8.94 -6.40
C ASP A 55 -11.33 8.72 -5.71
N ILE A 56 -11.06 9.47 -4.65
CA ILE A 56 -9.77 9.44 -3.94
C ILE A 56 -9.55 8.06 -3.31
N SER A 57 -10.57 7.51 -2.66
CA SER A 57 -10.48 6.23 -1.94
C SER A 57 -10.18 5.04 -2.85
N THR A 58 -10.53 5.13 -4.13
CA THR A 58 -10.24 4.09 -5.14
C THR A 58 -8.99 4.38 -5.97
N SER A 59 -8.54 5.63 -6.04
CA SER A 59 -7.40 6.03 -6.88
C SER A 59 -6.09 6.11 -6.11
N ILE A 60 -6.13 6.45 -4.82
CA ILE A 60 -4.96 6.63 -3.98
C ILE A 60 -5.01 5.61 -2.86
N ASP A 61 -4.00 4.77 -2.77
CA ASP A 61 -3.79 3.86 -1.66
C ASP A 61 -3.01 4.60 -0.56
N TRP A 62 -3.76 5.24 0.33
CA TRP A 62 -3.20 6.12 1.35
C TRP A 62 -2.68 5.33 2.55
N ASP A 63 -1.36 5.26 2.68
CA ASP A 63 -0.67 4.67 3.83
C ASP A 63 -0.30 5.72 4.88
N GLY A 64 -0.09 6.97 4.46
CA GLY A 64 0.24 8.08 5.35
C GLY A 64 1.65 7.93 5.93
N ASP A 65 1.76 7.97 7.26
CA ASP A 65 3.03 7.76 7.94
C ASP A 65 3.37 6.27 8.01
N VAL A 66 4.42 5.88 7.28
CA VAL A 66 4.89 4.49 7.13
C VAL A 66 5.39 3.88 8.45
N MET A 67 5.68 4.71 9.45
CA MET A 67 6.06 4.23 10.79
C MET A 67 4.87 3.78 11.63
N LEU A 68 3.64 4.19 11.27
CA LEU A 68 2.45 3.85 12.03
C LEU A 68 1.96 2.42 11.74
N THR A 69 2.46 1.48 12.55
CA THR A 69 2.02 0.06 12.67
C THR A 69 2.12 -0.81 11.40
N ASP A 70 2.02 -2.14 11.58
CA ASP A 70 2.15 -3.19 10.56
C ASP A 70 0.95 -3.25 9.58
N ARG A 71 0.57 -2.09 9.03
CA ARG A 71 -0.58 -1.94 8.12
C ARG A 71 -0.35 -2.66 6.80
N ILE A 72 0.88 -2.65 6.29
CA ILE A 72 1.27 -3.29 5.03
C ILE A 72 0.92 -4.79 5.07
N SER A 73 1.35 -5.53 6.10
CA SER A 73 1.03 -6.96 6.24
C SER A 73 -0.48 -7.19 6.19
N LYS A 74 -1.23 -6.53 7.08
CA LYS A 74 -2.69 -6.72 7.18
C LYS A 74 -3.44 -6.34 5.91
N LYS A 75 -2.99 -5.29 5.23
CA LYS A 75 -3.56 -4.76 3.99
C LYS A 75 -3.41 -5.75 2.83
N TYR A 76 -2.25 -6.37 2.71
CA TYR A 76 -1.95 -7.24 1.56
C TYR A 76 -2.20 -8.73 1.81
N MET A 77 -2.16 -9.23 3.05
CA MET A 77 -2.23 -10.68 3.31
C MET A 77 -3.42 -11.38 2.64
N ASN A 78 -4.61 -10.79 2.72
CA ASN A 78 -5.80 -11.40 2.11
C ASN A 78 -5.71 -11.45 0.58
N VAL A 79 -5.10 -10.44 -0.04
CA VAL A 79 -4.93 -10.38 -1.50
C VAL A 79 -3.81 -11.32 -1.94
N LEU A 80 -2.72 -11.38 -1.18
CA LEU A 80 -1.61 -12.31 -1.41
C LEU A 80 -2.06 -13.77 -1.33
N ILE A 81 -2.83 -14.14 -0.31
CA ILE A 81 -3.37 -15.51 -0.19
C ILE A 81 -4.24 -15.85 -1.41
N LYS A 82 -5.09 -14.92 -1.86
CA LYS A 82 -5.91 -15.13 -3.06
C LYS A 82 -5.05 -15.34 -4.30
N LYS A 83 -4.07 -14.46 -4.53
CA LYS A 83 -3.14 -14.58 -5.65
C LYS A 83 -2.38 -15.92 -5.62
N ILE A 84 -1.84 -16.31 -4.47
CA ILE A 84 -1.17 -17.61 -4.31
C ILE A 84 -2.13 -18.74 -4.69
N ILE A 85 -3.38 -18.72 -4.23
CA ILE A 85 -4.37 -19.77 -4.55
C ILE A 85 -4.72 -19.79 -6.04
N GLU A 86 -4.76 -18.64 -6.70
CA GLU A 86 -4.97 -18.51 -8.15
C GLU A 86 -3.78 -19.04 -8.95
N ASP A 87 -2.56 -18.86 -8.44
CA ASP A 87 -1.31 -19.27 -9.08
C ASP A 87 -0.92 -20.74 -8.82
N ILE A 88 -1.57 -21.41 -7.86
CA ILE A 88 -1.37 -22.85 -7.58
C ILE A 88 -1.77 -23.69 -8.80
N THR A 89 -0.85 -24.53 -9.28
CA THR A 89 -1.10 -25.49 -10.35
C THR A 89 -2.03 -26.63 -9.90
N ASP A 90 -2.63 -27.33 -10.85
CA ASP A 90 -3.49 -28.49 -10.54
C ASP A 90 -2.74 -29.59 -9.78
N ASP A 91 -1.47 -29.83 -10.11
CA ASP A 91 -0.63 -30.84 -9.46
C ASP A 91 -0.34 -30.44 -8.00
N GLU A 92 0.01 -29.18 -7.75
CA GLU A 92 0.22 -28.65 -6.41
C GLU A 92 -1.07 -28.68 -5.59
N ARG A 93 -2.20 -28.31 -6.20
CA ARG A 93 -3.53 -28.39 -5.57
C ARG A 93 -3.84 -29.82 -5.16
N GLN A 94 -3.62 -30.80 -6.03
CA GLN A 94 -3.84 -32.21 -5.70
C GLN A 94 -2.90 -32.70 -4.59
N ALA A 95 -1.63 -32.29 -4.60
CA ALA A 95 -0.67 -32.63 -3.55
C ALA A 95 -1.08 -32.06 -2.18
N ILE A 96 -1.56 -30.82 -2.14
CA ILE A 96 -2.11 -30.17 -0.94
C ILE A 96 -3.33 -30.95 -0.45
N LEU A 97 -4.32 -31.21 -1.32
CA LEU A 97 -5.54 -31.93 -0.95
C LEU A 97 -5.26 -33.34 -0.42
N LYS A 98 -4.31 -34.05 -1.03
CA LYS A 98 -3.88 -35.37 -0.55
C LYS A 98 -3.31 -35.29 0.87
N SER A 99 -2.52 -34.27 1.16
CA SER A 99 -1.94 -34.04 2.49
C SER A 99 -3.01 -33.69 3.52
N VAL A 100 -3.99 -32.85 3.15
CA VAL A 100 -5.13 -32.50 4.00
C VAL A 100 -5.98 -33.74 4.30
N ASN A 101 -6.29 -34.57 3.31
CA ASN A 101 -7.05 -35.80 3.54
C ASN A 101 -6.32 -36.73 4.52
N GLY A 102 -5.00 -36.89 4.38
CA GLY A 102 -4.20 -37.66 5.32
C GLY A 102 -4.23 -37.11 6.77
N LEU A 103 -4.32 -35.79 6.95
CA LEU A 103 -4.53 -35.18 8.27
C LEU A 103 -5.92 -35.53 8.82
N TYR A 104 -6.97 -35.41 8.02
CA TYR A 104 -8.34 -35.69 8.44
C TYR A 104 -8.54 -37.16 8.80
N ASP A 105 -7.93 -38.08 8.05
CA ASP A 105 -7.98 -39.51 8.36
C ASP A 105 -7.35 -39.82 9.72
N ARG A 106 -6.19 -39.24 10.03
CA ARG A 106 -5.56 -39.38 11.35
C ARG A 106 -6.42 -38.80 12.48
N ILE A 107 -7.10 -37.68 12.25
CA ILE A 107 -8.00 -37.10 13.26
C ILE A 107 -9.21 -38.04 13.47
N ARG A 108 -9.80 -38.60 12.40
CA ARG A 108 -10.90 -39.57 12.51
C ARG A 108 -10.50 -40.79 13.33
N GLU A 109 -9.30 -41.33 13.11
CA GLU A 109 -8.76 -42.45 13.91
C GLU A 109 -8.67 -42.11 15.41
N VAL A 110 -8.35 -40.86 15.76
CA VAL A 110 -8.35 -40.41 17.15
C VAL A 110 -9.78 -40.30 17.70
N LEU A 111 -10.70 -39.74 16.92
CA LEU A 111 -12.09 -39.55 17.34
C LEU A 111 -12.84 -40.87 17.53
N TYR A 112 -12.55 -41.90 16.74
CA TYR A 112 -13.14 -43.24 16.91
C TYR A 112 -12.86 -43.88 18.28
N LYS A 113 -11.85 -43.40 19.01
CA LYS A 113 -11.54 -43.89 20.36
C LYS A 113 -12.47 -43.31 21.43
N ILE A 114 -13.25 -42.29 21.08
CA ILE A 114 -14.16 -41.60 21.99
C ILE A 114 -15.56 -42.18 21.76
N ASP A 115 -16.27 -42.53 22.84
CA ASP A 115 -17.63 -43.10 22.80
C ASP A 115 -18.69 -42.00 22.55
N ILE A 116 -18.45 -41.17 21.54
CA ILE A 116 -19.30 -40.05 21.12
C ILE A 116 -19.29 -40.01 19.59
N PRO A 117 -20.45 -39.87 18.91
CA PRO A 117 -20.52 -39.77 17.46
C PRO A 117 -19.99 -38.42 16.97
N LEU A 118 -18.69 -38.34 16.69
CA LEU A 118 -18.02 -37.15 16.16
C LEU A 118 -17.64 -37.38 14.69
N GLN A 119 -17.81 -36.34 13.85
CA GLN A 119 -17.46 -36.36 12.43
C GLN A 119 -16.49 -35.21 12.10
N VAL A 120 -15.64 -35.42 11.10
CA VAL A 120 -14.71 -34.41 10.57
C VAL A 120 -14.94 -34.24 9.08
N ASP A 121 -15.38 -33.04 8.71
CA ASP A 121 -15.69 -32.64 7.34
C ASP A 121 -14.76 -31.52 6.88
N TYR A 122 -14.12 -31.71 5.72
CA TYR A 122 -13.34 -30.68 5.06
C TYR A 122 -14.17 -30.08 3.93
N ASP A 123 -14.23 -28.75 3.86
CA ASP A 123 -14.99 -27.99 2.86
C ASP A 123 -14.20 -27.74 1.56
N ASN A 124 -12.96 -28.25 1.45
CA ASN A 124 -12.05 -27.99 0.34
C ASN A 124 -11.70 -26.51 0.13
N ASP A 125 -11.86 -25.66 1.15
CA ASP A 125 -11.52 -24.25 1.07
C ASP A 125 -10.02 -24.01 1.36
N LEU A 126 -9.24 -23.82 0.30
CA LEU A 126 -7.81 -23.48 0.40
C LEU A 126 -7.58 -22.14 1.11
N THR A 127 -8.48 -21.17 1.03
CA THR A 127 -8.33 -19.90 1.75
C THR A 127 -8.36 -20.14 3.26
N ARG A 128 -9.29 -20.99 3.71
CA ARG A 128 -9.40 -21.38 5.11
C ARG A 128 -8.20 -22.20 5.56
N LEU A 129 -7.68 -23.09 4.70
CA LEU A 129 -6.48 -23.86 4.96
C LEU A 129 -5.24 -22.96 5.13
N PHE A 130 -5.00 -22.03 4.22
CA PHE A 130 -3.86 -21.10 4.31
C PHE A 130 -3.93 -20.22 5.57
N LYS A 131 -5.14 -19.80 5.98
CA LYS A 131 -5.35 -19.10 7.25
C LYS A 131 -5.06 -20.00 8.47
N TYR A 132 -5.48 -21.26 8.42
CA TYR A 132 -5.17 -22.24 9.47
C TYR A 132 -3.66 -22.48 9.62
N CYS A 133 -2.94 -22.53 8.51
CA CYS A 133 -1.48 -22.63 8.48
C CYS A 133 -0.76 -21.35 8.93
N GLN A 134 -1.50 -20.28 9.28
CA GLN A 134 -0.95 -18.99 9.71
C GLN A 134 0.06 -18.41 8.73
N VAL A 135 -0.22 -18.50 7.42
CA VAL A 135 0.64 -17.86 6.41
C VAL A 135 0.68 -16.35 6.67
N HIS A 136 1.88 -15.82 6.90
CA HIS A 136 2.13 -14.42 7.22
C HIS A 136 3.44 -13.94 6.59
N THR A 137 3.58 -12.62 6.42
CA THR A 137 4.86 -11.98 6.09
C THR A 137 5.83 -12.12 7.27
N GLU A 138 7.12 -12.28 6.99
CA GLU A 138 8.13 -12.26 8.06
C GLU A 138 8.34 -10.83 8.56
N ALA A 139 7.95 -10.55 9.81
CA ALA A 139 8.07 -9.23 10.43
C ALA A 139 9.50 -8.67 10.48
N LEU A 140 10.51 -9.54 10.34
CA LEU A 140 11.93 -9.18 10.35
C LEU A 140 12.41 -8.49 9.06
N LEU A 141 11.61 -8.51 7.99
CA LEU A 141 12.00 -7.94 6.69
C LEU A 141 11.83 -6.42 6.60
N TRP A 142 11.16 -5.78 7.56
CA TRP A 142 10.73 -4.37 7.47
C TRP A 142 11.22 -3.52 8.65
N LYS A 143 12.52 -3.62 8.95
CA LYS A 143 13.11 -3.02 10.16
C LYS A 143 13.27 -1.51 10.06
N ASN A 144 13.60 -0.99 8.87
CA ASN A 144 13.77 0.44 8.64
C ASN A 144 12.67 1.00 7.72
N ALA A 145 12.65 2.32 7.56
CA ALA A 145 11.68 3.05 6.75
C ALA A 145 11.71 2.63 5.29
N TYR A 146 12.91 2.51 4.74
CA TYR A 146 13.13 2.19 3.35
C TYR A 146 12.61 0.80 2.99
N ASP A 147 12.90 -0.20 3.83
CA ASP A 147 12.43 -1.58 3.65
C ASP A 147 10.90 -1.64 3.61
N ARG A 148 10.22 -0.84 4.45
CA ARG A 148 8.76 -0.74 4.49
C ARG A 148 8.21 -0.13 3.20
N ILE A 149 8.71 1.04 2.80
CA ILE A 149 8.24 1.75 1.62
C ILE A 149 8.53 0.93 0.35
N SER A 150 9.73 0.39 0.21
CA SER A 150 10.12 -0.41 -0.96
C SER A 150 9.33 -1.72 -1.04
N SER A 151 8.99 -2.34 0.09
CA SER A 151 8.12 -3.52 0.14
C SER A 151 6.69 -3.18 -0.29
N ASP A 152 6.16 -2.03 0.14
CA ASP A 152 4.84 -1.58 -0.29
C ASP A 152 4.78 -1.34 -1.81
N VAL A 153 5.81 -0.72 -2.39
CA VAL A 153 5.93 -0.56 -3.85
C VAL A 153 5.95 -1.92 -4.55
N LYS A 154 6.79 -2.87 -4.10
CA LYS A 154 6.88 -4.21 -4.68
C LYS A 154 5.55 -4.97 -4.60
N LEU A 155 4.85 -4.88 -3.47
CA LEU A 155 3.55 -5.51 -3.27
C LEU A 155 2.46 -4.88 -4.14
N HIS A 156 2.46 -3.56 -4.31
CA HIS A 156 1.56 -2.87 -5.24
C HIS A 156 1.69 -3.40 -6.67
N VAL A 157 2.94 -3.53 -7.13
CA VAL A 157 3.28 -3.99 -8.47
C VAL A 157 2.93 -5.46 -8.64
N GLU A 158 3.33 -6.31 -7.69
CA GLU A 158 3.06 -7.74 -7.71
C GLU A 158 1.55 -8.04 -7.74
N LEU A 159 0.75 -7.21 -7.07
CA LEU A 159 -0.71 -7.36 -7.02
C LEU A 159 -1.44 -6.60 -8.13
N ASN A 160 -0.72 -6.09 -9.15
CA ASN A 160 -1.27 -5.32 -10.28
C ASN A 160 -2.22 -4.19 -9.84
N ARG A 161 -1.86 -3.47 -8.77
CA ARG A 161 -2.64 -2.33 -8.29
C ARG A 161 -2.24 -1.08 -9.05
N GLU A 162 -3.17 -0.54 -9.83
CA GLU A 162 -3.00 0.73 -10.56
C GLU A 162 -3.18 1.99 -9.68
N ARG A 163 -3.23 1.82 -8.36
CA ARG A 163 -3.45 2.92 -7.41
C ARG A 163 -2.15 3.68 -7.15
N ILE A 164 -2.28 4.97 -6.86
CA ILE A 164 -1.16 5.82 -6.45
C ILE A 164 -0.85 5.53 -4.98
N ILE A 165 0.42 5.24 -4.68
CA ILE A 165 0.88 5.06 -3.29
C ILE A 165 0.97 6.41 -2.62
N GLY A 166 0.25 6.59 -1.50
CA GLY A 166 0.17 7.86 -0.78
C GLY A 166 0.89 7.83 0.57
N LEU A 167 1.87 8.71 0.78
CA LEU A 167 2.71 8.75 1.99
C LEU A 167 2.84 10.15 2.57
N THR A 168 3.32 10.24 3.81
CA THR A 168 3.63 11.52 4.46
C THR A 168 4.99 11.52 5.13
N ASN A 169 5.63 12.69 5.15
CA ASN A 169 6.80 13.00 5.98
C ASN A 169 7.97 12.02 5.79
N VAL A 170 8.22 11.64 4.54
CA VAL A 170 9.21 10.60 4.20
C VAL A 170 10.64 11.09 4.47
N ALA A 171 10.90 12.40 4.32
CA ALA A 171 12.24 12.95 4.56
C ALA A 171 12.67 12.90 6.04
N HIS A 172 11.73 12.64 6.96
CA HIS A 172 12.05 12.44 8.38
C HIS A 172 12.70 11.09 8.66
N TYR A 173 12.59 10.13 7.73
CA TYR A 173 13.01 8.75 7.96
C TYR A 173 14.05 8.24 6.98
N LEU A 174 14.13 8.80 5.77
CA LEU A 174 15.05 8.37 4.73
C LEU A 174 16.28 9.27 4.64
N THR A 175 17.42 8.67 4.35
CA THR A 175 18.59 9.41 3.84
C THR A 175 18.35 9.84 2.39
N LYS A 176 19.19 10.75 1.88
CA LYS A 176 19.15 11.14 0.46
C LYS A 176 19.43 9.95 -0.45
N GLU A 177 20.35 9.07 -0.04
CA GLU A 177 20.71 7.86 -0.78
C GLU A 177 19.52 6.88 -0.84
N GLU A 178 18.88 6.59 0.29
CA GLU A 178 17.70 5.73 0.37
C GLU A 178 16.53 6.29 -0.46
N PHE A 179 16.32 7.61 -0.40
CA PHE A 179 15.31 8.25 -1.22
C PHE A 179 15.62 8.15 -2.71
N GLN A 180 16.89 8.30 -3.12
CA GLN A 180 17.29 8.13 -4.50
C GLN A 180 17.10 6.68 -4.99
N GLU A 181 17.36 5.69 -4.15
CA GLU A 181 17.03 4.29 -4.47
C GLU A 181 15.52 4.09 -4.63
N LEU A 182 14.71 4.72 -3.78
CA LEU A 182 13.25 4.68 -3.89
C LEU A 182 12.76 5.31 -5.20
N VAL A 183 13.32 6.45 -5.62
CA VAL A 183 13.03 7.07 -6.92
C VAL A 183 13.33 6.10 -8.06
N ASN A 184 14.48 5.40 -8.00
CA ASN A 184 14.86 4.42 -9.02
C ASN A 184 13.90 3.23 -9.04
N LEU A 185 13.46 2.75 -7.87
CA LEU A 185 12.49 1.65 -7.76
C LEU A 185 11.14 2.02 -8.36
N VAL A 186 10.59 3.19 -8.01
CA VAL A 186 9.31 3.70 -8.53
C VAL A 186 9.38 3.82 -10.06
N LYS A 187 10.49 4.35 -10.58
CA LYS A 187 10.73 4.46 -12.02
C LYS A 187 10.81 3.08 -12.70
N ALA A 188 11.57 2.14 -12.14
CA ALA A 188 11.77 0.81 -12.72
C ALA A 188 10.48 -0.03 -12.74
N THR A 189 9.61 0.18 -11.76
CA THR A 189 8.34 -0.54 -11.62
C THR A 189 7.16 0.18 -12.29
N ASN A 190 7.38 1.38 -12.81
CA ASN A 190 6.33 2.25 -13.34
C ASN A 190 5.20 2.56 -12.33
N ALA A 191 5.47 2.43 -11.03
CA ALA A 191 4.54 2.79 -9.97
C ALA A 191 4.33 4.30 -9.91
N SER A 192 3.20 4.75 -9.36
CA SER A 192 2.95 6.18 -9.10
C SER A 192 2.95 6.41 -7.60
N MET A 193 3.65 7.44 -7.13
CA MET A 193 3.72 7.77 -5.70
C MET A 193 3.47 9.26 -5.47
N PHE A 194 2.68 9.57 -4.45
CA PHE A 194 2.39 10.92 -4.00
C PHE A 194 2.78 11.07 -2.52
N ILE A 195 3.65 12.05 -2.23
CA ILE A 195 4.16 12.30 -0.88
C ILE A 195 3.72 13.69 -0.44
N ILE A 196 3.22 13.79 0.78
CA ILE A 196 2.93 15.07 1.44
C ILE A 196 3.96 15.31 2.53
N GLU A 197 4.73 16.38 2.40
CA GLU A 197 5.80 16.70 3.33
C GLU A 197 5.49 17.97 4.12
N PHE A 198 5.34 17.86 5.44
CA PHE A 198 5.23 19.03 6.30
C PHE A 198 6.62 19.62 6.55
N THR A 199 6.99 20.64 5.78
CA THR A 199 8.36 21.15 5.77
C THR A 199 8.46 22.61 5.33
N GLU A 200 9.53 23.27 5.76
CA GLU A 200 9.93 24.57 5.22
C GLU A 200 10.33 24.45 3.76
N LYS A 201 10.22 25.56 3.01
CA LYS A 201 10.54 25.59 1.57
C LYS A 201 11.92 25.03 1.24
N ASN A 202 12.92 25.29 2.10
CA ASN A 202 14.28 24.76 1.91
C ASN A 202 14.37 23.24 2.07
N GLY A 203 13.45 22.60 2.78
CA GLY A 203 13.35 21.16 2.93
C GLY A 203 13.05 20.43 1.62
N GLN A 204 12.46 21.12 0.64
CA GLN A 204 12.22 20.58 -0.72
C GLN A 204 13.50 20.13 -1.44
N ARG A 205 14.68 20.62 -1.02
CA ARG A 205 15.98 20.18 -1.55
C ARG A 205 16.27 18.69 -1.29
N PHE A 206 15.54 18.05 -0.39
CA PHE A 206 15.61 16.60 -0.22
C PHE A 206 15.03 15.85 -1.44
N PHE A 207 14.06 16.45 -2.13
CA PHE A 207 13.28 15.85 -3.21
C PHE A 207 13.69 16.33 -4.61
N GLU A 208 14.89 16.88 -4.79
CA GLU A 208 15.31 17.60 -6.01
C GLU A 208 15.17 16.81 -7.33
N ASN A 209 15.08 15.48 -7.27
CA ASN A 209 14.93 14.60 -8.43
C ASN A 209 13.47 14.18 -8.71
N CYS A 210 12.49 14.85 -8.09
CA CYS A 210 11.06 14.55 -8.17
C CYS A 210 10.25 15.72 -8.74
N ASP A 211 9.01 15.46 -9.11
CA ASP A 211 8.06 16.52 -9.44
C ASP A 211 7.61 17.18 -8.11
N ASN A 212 8.14 18.38 -7.81
CA ASN A 212 7.91 19.06 -6.53
C ASN A 212 6.96 20.26 -6.67
N TYR A 213 6.02 20.32 -5.73
CA TYR A 213 5.06 21.40 -5.57
C TYR A 213 5.15 21.88 -4.13
N TYR A 214 5.04 23.18 -3.89
CA TYR A 214 5.11 23.73 -2.54
C TYR A 214 4.03 24.79 -2.32
N ILE A 215 3.30 24.69 -1.21
CA ILE A 215 2.33 25.70 -0.77
C ILE A 215 2.83 26.24 0.57
N ASP A 216 3.14 27.54 0.61
CA ASP A 216 3.63 28.16 1.85
C ASP A 216 2.51 28.54 2.84
N GLU A 217 2.91 29.08 3.99
CA GLU A 217 2.02 29.54 5.06
C GLU A 217 0.99 30.58 4.60
N ASP A 218 1.31 31.36 3.56
CA ASP A 218 0.45 32.38 2.97
C ASP A 218 -0.42 31.85 1.81
N TYR A 219 -0.46 30.52 1.62
CA TYR A 219 -1.18 29.84 0.54
C TYR A 219 -0.62 30.15 -0.87
N ILE A 220 0.64 30.56 -0.97
CA ILE A 220 1.28 30.85 -2.26
C ILE A 220 1.94 29.59 -2.82
N ASP A 221 1.66 29.31 -4.09
CA ASP A 221 2.27 28.21 -4.85
C ASP A 221 3.69 28.54 -5.29
N TRP A 222 4.62 27.63 -5.01
CA TRP A 222 5.99 27.61 -5.50
C TRP A 222 6.28 26.32 -6.27
N TYR A 223 7.05 26.45 -7.34
CA TYR A 223 7.37 25.41 -8.31
C TYR A 223 8.80 25.63 -8.83
#